data_AF-A0A2V5X4T3-F1
#
_entry.id   AF-A0A2V5X4T3-F1
#
_cell.length_a   1.000
_cell.length_b   1.000
_cell.length_c   1.000
_cell.angle_alpha   90.00
_cell.angle_beta   90.00
_cell.angle_gamma   90.00
#
_symmetry.space_group_name_H-M   'P 1'
#
loop_
_entity.id
_entity.type
_entity.pdbx_description
1 polymer ?
#
loop_
_entity_poly.entity_id
_entity_poly.type
_entity_poly.pdbx_seq_one_letter_code
_entity_poly.pdbx_strand_id
1 'polypeptide(L)'
;MIPKLSKILILTVCLASVSLADDFKTVDGKEYKNAKVSRVEPDGIVITFSGGIVKLPFAELSPEVQKRYGFDPIAEEKRRAEQEALEDKQVEEQKAVAREQAEGEKNAEADLTQSREQSQAAEQRAAQTYRSAPKGTLSGQVFVSARGRENFKLGAVQGTLFGRDAMDILLAGLKRYADIKIQQLNGPLGVAQANLKQAEANEQAARTAEQTAFNASLNLIGSGNHAEARRALDVARAQSREAREARRAAENQYSEIKGELAFYYSGAF
;
A
#
# COMPACT_ATOMS: atom_id res chain seq x y z
N MET A 1 32.44 4.01 -14.19
CA MET A 1 32.02 5.18 -14.99
C MET A 1 30.52 5.31 -14.86
N ILE A 2 30.07 6.27 -14.06
CA ILE A 2 28.65 6.56 -13.77
C ILE A 2 28.34 7.88 -14.51
N PRO A 3 27.31 7.95 -15.38
CA PRO A 3 26.97 9.20 -16.05
C PRO A 3 26.23 10.17 -15.12
N LYS A 4 26.55 11.46 -15.31
CA LYS A 4 26.12 12.62 -14.53
C LYS A 4 24.63 12.93 -14.75
N LEU A 5 23.86 13.05 -13.66
CA LEU A 5 22.53 13.64 -13.66
C LEU A 5 22.65 15.18 -13.69
N SER A 6 22.09 15.76 -14.74
CA SER A 6 22.02 17.19 -15.03
C SER A 6 21.15 17.89 -13.97
N LYS A 7 21.72 18.90 -13.30
CA LYS A 7 21.00 19.75 -12.36
C LYS A 7 20.12 20.71 -13.15
N ILE A 8 18.81 20.48 -13.17
CA ILE A 8 17.83 21.47 -13.60
C ILE A 8 17.78 22.56 -12.53
N LEU A 9 18.37 23.71 -12.84
CA LEU A 9 18.31 24.94 -12.06
C LEU A 9 16.91 25.55 -12.24
N ILE A 10 16.00 25.32 -11.31
CA ILE A 10 14.71 26.03 -11.24
C ILE A 10 14.98 27.39 -10.58
N LEU A 11 15.15 28.42 -11.40
CA LEU A 11 15.22 29.81 -10.97
C LEU A 11 13.79 30.31 -10.69
N THR A 12 13.31 30.11 -9.46
CA THR A 12 12.04 30.68 -9.00
C THR A 12 12.20 32.18 -8.76
N VAL A 13 11.82 32.98 -9.75
CA VAL A 13 11.66 34.42 -9.64
C VAL A 13 10.39 34.71 -8.83
N CYS A 14 10.54 35.14 -7.57
CA CYS A 14 9.44 35.66 -6.75
C CYS A 14 9.18 37.14 -7.12
N LEU A 15 8.28 37.38 -8.08
CA LEU A 15 7.61 38.68 -8.19
C LEU A 15 6.41 38.69 -7.23
N ALA A 16 6.60 39.25 -6.03
CA ALA A 16 5.47 39.58 -5.16
C ALA A 16 4.82 40.88 -5.66
N SER A 17 3.93 40.78 -6.65
CA SER A 17 3.02 41.87 -7.01
C SER A 17 2.04 42.07 -5.86
N VAL A 18 2.10 43.22 -5.19
CA VAL A 18 1.09 43.61 -4.20
C VAL A 18 -0.22 43.88 -4.96
N SER A 19 -1.10 42.89 -5.04
CA SER A 19 -2.45 43.09 -5.57
C SER A 19 -3.33 43.75 -4.50
N LEU A 20 -4.17 44.69 -4.93
CA LEU A 20 -5.31 45.19 -4.14
C LEU A 20 -6.23 44.01 -3.80
N ALA A 21 -6.93 44.08 -2.67
CA ALA A 21 -7.95 43.11 -2.32
C ALA A 21 -9.14 43.27 -3.28
N ASP A 22 -9.52 42.19 -3.96
CA ASP A 22 -10.62 42.14 -4.93
C ASP A 22 -11.73 41.23 -4.39
N ASP A 23 -12.96 41.45 -4.86
CA ASP A 23 -14.08 40.55 -4.62
C ASP A 23 -14.18 39.53 -5.76
N PHE A 24 -14.18 38.23 -5.45
CA PHE A 24 -14.34 37.15 -6.43
C PHE A 24 -15.70 36.50 -6.27
N LYS A 25 -16.34 36.17 -7.38
CA LYS A 25 -17.60 35.43 -7.42
C LYS A 25 -17.46 34.24 -8.35
N THR A 26 -17.81 33.05 -7.85
CA THR A 26 -17.89 31.86 -8.69
C THR A 26 -19.21 31.85 -9.47
N VAL A 27 -19.23 31.11 -10.59
CA VAL A 27 -20.45 30.87 -11.39
C VAL A 27 -21.61 30.30 -10.57
N ASP A 28 -21.30 29.49 -9.54
CA ASP A 28 -22.28 28.92 -8.60
C ASP A 28 -22.79 29.92 -7.55
N GLY A 29 -22.35 31.17 -7.62
CA GLY A 29 -22.81 32.26 -6.76
C GLY A 29 -22.07 32.39 -5.43
N LYS A 30 -21.00 31.63 -5.20
CA LYS A 30 -20.17 31.78 -3.99
C LYS A 30 -19.28 33.00 -4.11
N GLU A 31 -19.36 33.88 -3.12
CA GLU A 31 -18.62 35.16 -3.10
C GLU A 31 -17.49 35.14 -2.06
N TYR A 32 -16.34 35.63 -2.46
CA TYR A 32 -15.13 35.78 -1.67
C TYR A 32 -14.76 37.27 -1.64
N LYS A 33 -15.07 37.93 -0.53
CA LYS A 33 -14.89 39.38 -0.38
C LYS A 33 -13.53 39.74 0.21
N ASN A 34 -12.98 40.87 -0.20
CA ASN A 34 -11.68 41.38 0.23
C ASN A 34 -10.56 40.32 0.12
N ALA A 35 -10.59 39.53 -0.96
CA ALA A 35 -9.67 38.44 -1.16
C ALA A 35 -8.41 38.93 -1.88
N LYS A 36 -7.26 38.42 -1.45
CA LYS A 36 -5.97 38.69 -2.09
C LYS A 36 -5.51 37.47 -2.86
N VAL A 37 -5.11 37.64 -4.12
CA VAL A 37 -4.50 36.55 -4.89
C VAL A 37 -3.10 36.28 -4.33
N SER A 38 -2.89 35.06 -3.85
CA SER A 38 -1.62 34.60 -3.31
C SER A 38 -0.74 33.96 -4.37
N ARG A 39 -1.34 33.26 -5.35
CA ARG A 39 -0.65 32.60 -6.47
C ARG A 39 -1.62 32.37 -7.63
N VAL A 40 -1.12 32.49 -8.85
CA VAL A 40 -1.83 32.04 -10.06
C VAL A 40 -1.28 30.67 -10.42
N GLU A 41 -2.17 29.70 -10.58
CA GLU A 41 -1.89 28.36 -11.09
C GLU A 41 -2.42 28.24 -12.53
N PRO A 42 -1.96 27.26 -13.31
CA PRO A 42 -2.40 27.11 -14.69
C PRO A 42 -3.92 26.89 -14.85
N ASP A 43 -4.56 26.26 -13.86
CA ASP A 43 -5.98 25.88 -13.84
C ASP A 43 -6.84 26.74 -12.90
N GLY A 44 -6.25 27.73 -12.20
CA GLY A 44 -7.00 28.60 -11.31
C GLY A 44 -6.16 29.62 -10.53
N ILE A 45 -6.79 30.36 -9.63
CA ILE A 45 -6.12 31.29 -8.72
C ILE A 45 -6.26 30.82 -7.27
N VAL A 46 -5.18 30.92 -6.51
CA VAL A 46 -5.21 30.67 -5.06
C VAL A 46 -5.39 32.02 -4.37
N ILE A 47 -6.51 32.17 -3.69
CA ILE A 47 -6.84 33.39 -2.94
C ILE A 47 -6.71 33.18 -1.44
N THR A 48 -6.41 34.26 -0.73
CA THR A 48 -6.46 34.35 0.73
C THR A 48 -7.53 35.37 1.10
N PHE A 49 -8.50 34.96 1.90
CA PHE A 49 -9.60 35.81 2.38
C PHE A 49 -9.91 35.51 3.85
N SER A 50 -10.90 36.18 4.44
CA SER A 50 -11.25 36.01 5.86
C SER A 50 -11.60 34.57 6.27
N GLY A 51 -12.06 33.75 5.33
CA GLY A 51 -12.38 32.33 5.55
C GLY A 51 -11.22 31.36 5.31
N GLY A 52 -10.02 31.84 4.96
CA GLY A 52 -8.82 31.02 4.75
C GLY A 52 -8.24 31.09 3.34
N ILE A 53 -7.49 30.05 2.96
CA ILE A 53 -6.85 29.92 1.65
C ILE A 53 -7.68 28.95 0.81
N VAL A 54 -8.11 29.39 -0.38
CA VAL A 54 -8.91 28.58 -1.32
C VAL A 54 -8.35 28.72 -2.73
N LYS A 55 -8.33 27.62 -3.47
CA LYS A 55 -8.12 27.63 -4.93
C LYS A 55 -9.47 27.79 -5.63
N LEU A 56 -9.56 28.78 -6.51
CA LEU A 56 -10.69 29.01 -7.40
C LEU A 56 -10.30 28.58 -8.81
N PRO A 57 -10.92 27.51 -9.36
CA PRO A 57 -10.68 27.09 -10.74
C PRO A 57 -11.06 28.19 -11.72
N PHE A 58 -10.29 28.37 -12.79
CA PHE A 58 -10.61 29.36 -13.82
C PHE A 58 -11.97 29.09 -14.48
N ALA A 59 -12.34 27.81 -14.61
CA ALA A 59 -13.65 27.38 -15.13
C ALA A 59 -14.83 27.92 -14.32
N GLU A 60 -14.63 28.25 -13.04
CA GLU A 60 -15.66 28.79 -12.15
C GLU A 60 -15.64 30.32 -12.07
N LEU A 61 -14.72 30.99 -12.76
CA LEU A 61 -14.55 32.44 -12.71
C LEU A 61 -15.07 33.13 -13.96
N SER A 62 -15.42 34.42 -13.86
CA SER A 62 -15.89 35.19 -15.01
C SER A 62 -14.79 35.33 -16.08
N PRO A 63 -15.16 35.48 -17.37
CA PRO A 63 -14.18 35.65 -18.45
C PRO A 63 -13.23 36.85 -18.25
N GLU A 64 -13.71 37.90 -17.58
CA GLU A 64 -12.90 39.08 -17.24
C GLU A 64 -11.80 38.74 -16.24
N VAL A 65 -12.11 37.94 -15.22
CA VAL A 65 -11.14 37.46 -14.22
C VAL A 65 -10.17 36.47 -14.85
N GLN A 66 -10.67 35.53 -15.67
CA GLN A 66 -9.83 34.60 -16.44
C GLN A 66 -8.79 35.36 -17.28
N LYS A 67 -9.21 36.40 -18.02
CA LYS A 67 -8.32 37.23 -18.82
C LYS A 67 -7.35 38.05 -17.98
N ARG A 68 -7.80 38.60 -16.84
CA ARG A 68 -6.96 39.39 -15.91
C ARG A 68 -5.78 38.57 -15.38
N TYR A 69 -5.99 37.27 -15.15
CA TYR A 69 -4.96 36.38 -14.58
C TYR A 69 -4.33 35.44 -15.62
N GLY A 70 -4.54 35.69 -16.92
CA GLY A 70 -3.80 35.03 -18.00
C GLY A 70 -4.19 33.57 -18.25
N PHE A 71 -5.46 33.21 -18.02
CA PHE A 71 -5.97 31.89 -18.38
C PHE A 71 -5.90 31.66 -19.90
N ASP A 72 -5.28 30.55 -20.32
CA ASP A 72 -5.26 30.08 -21.70
C ASP A 72 -6.13 28.82 -21.82
N PRO A 73 -7.34 28.92 -22.41
CA PRO A 73 -8.26 27.80 -22.49
C PRO A 73 -7.71 26.65 -23.35
N ILE A 74 -6.90 26.93 -24.37
CA ILE A 74 -6.34 25.89 -25.25
C ILE A 74 -5.25 25.10 -24.51
N ALA A 75 -4.42 25.80 -23.74
CA ALA A 75 -3.39 25.16 -22.93
C ALA A 75 -3.99 24.33 -21.77
N GLU A 76 -5.10 24.77 -21.17
CA GLU A 76 -5.84 24.00 -20.18
C GLU A 76 -6.47 22.74 -20.78
N GLU A 77 -7.15 22.86 -21.93
CA GLU A 77 -7.78 21.72 -22.60
C GLU A 77 -6.76 20.63 -22.94
N LYS A 78 -5.58 21.04 -23.44
CA LYS A 78 -4.48 20.13 -23.73
C LYS A 78 -3.96 19.43 -22.46
N ARG A 79 -3.75 20.16 -21.36
CA ARG A 79 -3.29 19.56 -20.10
C ARG A 79 -4.32 18.59 -19.53
N ARG A 80 -5.60 18.96 -19.59
CA ARG A 80 -6.68 18.08 -19.15
C ARG A 80 -6.74 16.81 -19.98
N ALA A 81 -6.64 16.91 -21.30
CA ALA A 81 -6.59 15.73 -22.17
C ALA A 81 -5.35 14.86 -21.92
N GLU A 82 -4.18 15.46 -21.67
CA GLU A 82 -2.95 14.73 -21.29
C GLU A 82 -3.10 14.02 -19.94
N GLN A 83 -3.77 14.66 -18.98
CA GLN A 83 -4.00 14.11 -17.65
C GLN A 83 -5.05 12.99 -17.68
N GLU A 84 -6.16 13.16 -18.39
CA GLU A 84 -7.16 12.12 -18.62
C GLU A 84 -6.52 10.92 -19.33
N ALA A 85 -5.67 11.14 -20.35
CA ALA A 85 -4.95 10.06 -21.02
C ALA A 85 -3.93 9.36 -20.11
N LEU A 86 -3.33 10.06 -19.14
CA LEU A 86 -2.44 9.46 -18.16
C LEU A 86 -3.22 8.64 -17.12
N GLU A 87 -4.34 9.16 -16.64
CA GLU A 87 -5.23 8.47 -15.71
C GLU A 87 -5.82 7.22 -16.36
N ASP A 88 -6.26 7.29 -17.62
CA ASP A 88 -6.75 6.14 -18.38
C ASP A 88 -5.67 5.07 -18.53
N LYS A 89 -4.42 5.47 -18.86
CA LYS A 89 -3.29 4.53 -18.91
C LYS A 89 -3.02 3.88 -17.56
N GLN A 90 -3.03 4.64 -16.46
CA GLN A 90 -2.83 4.09 -15.12
C GLN A 90 -3.96 3.13 -14.73
N VAL A 91 -5.20 3.46 -15.05
CA VAL A 91 -6.36 2.59 -14.81
C VAL A 91 -6.27 1.32 -15.64
N GLU A 92 -5.84 1.42 -16.90
CA GLU A 92 -5.66 0.27 -17.78
C GLU A 92 -4.51 -0.64 -17.32
N GLU A 93 -3.38 -0.07 -16.92
CA GLU A 93 -2.27 -0.80 -16.29
C GLU A 93 -2.70 -1.50 -15.00
N GLN A 94 -3.42 -0.81 -14.11
CA GLN A 94 -3.97 -1.41 -12.88
C GLN A 94 -4.93 -2.56 -13.17
N LYS A 95 -5.80 -2.40 -14.18
CA LYS A 95 -6.71 -3.47 -14.62
C LYS A 95 -5.94 -4.65 -15.22
N ALA A 96 -4.88 -4.40 -15.98
CA ALA A 96 -4.05 -5.45 -16.55
C ALA A 96 -3.35 -6.26 -15.45
N VAL A 97 -2.74 -5.58 -14.47
CA VAL A 97 -2.12 -6.23 -13.30
C VAL A 97 -3.15 -7.03 -12.51
N ALA A 98 -4.34 -6.49 -12.25
CA ALA A 98 -5.40 -7.20 -11.54
C ALA A 98 -5.88 -8.45 -12.30
N ARG A 99 -5.98 -8.38 -13.64
CA ARG A 99 -6.32 -9.54 -14.48
C ARG A 99 -5.23 -10.61 -14.44
N GLU A 100 -3.97 -10.21 -14.57
CA GLU A 100 -2.82 -11.13 -14.49
C GLU A 100 -2.78 -11.84 -13.13
N GLN A 101 -3.00 -11.10 -12.04
CA GLN A 101 -3.07 -11.68 -10.69
C GLN A 101 -4.23 -12.69 -10.58
N ALA A 102 -5.44 -12.32 -11.00
CA ALA A 102 -6.60 -13.21 -10.93
C ALA A 102 -6.44 -14.46 -11.81
N GLU A 103 -5.81 -14.34 -12.97
CA GLU A 103 -5.49 -15.48 -13.83
C GLU A 103 -4.42 -16.38 -13.19
N GLY A 104 -3.38 -15.78 -12.61
CA GLY A 104 -2.36 -16.50 -11.83
C GLY A 104 -2.95 -17.29 -10.66
N GLU A 105 -3.91 -16.70 -9.92
CA GLU A 105 -4.61 -17.39 -8.83
C GLU A 105 -5.43 -18.57 -9.31
N LYS A 106 -6.22 -18.39 -10.38
CA LYS A 106 -7.01 -19.48 -10.98
C LYS A 106 -6.12 -20.61 -11.45
N ASN A 107 -5.01 -20.29 -12.10
CA ASN A 107 -4.06 -21.28 -12.58
C ASN A 107 -3.38 -22.03 -11.42
N ALA A 108 -3.03 -21.32 -10.34
CA ALA A 108 -2.47 -21.94 -9.14
C ALA A 108 -3.47 -22.89 -8.46
N GLU A 109 -4.74 -22.50 -8.35
CA GLU A 109 -5.80 -23.35 -7.79
C GLU A 109 -6.10 -24.56 -8.67
N ALA A 110 -6.10 -24.39 -9.99
CA ALA A 110 -6.26 -25.48 -10.94
C ALA A 110 -5.10 -26.49 -10.84
N ASP A 111 -3.86 -26.01 -10.80
CA ASP A 111 -2.66 -26.84 -10.63
C ASP A 111 -2.69 -27.62 -9.30
N LEU A 112 -3.13 -26.99 -8.22
CA LEU A 112 -3.26 -27.63 -6.91
C LEU A 112 -4.36 -28.71 -6.92
N THR A 113 -5.50 -28.41 -7.56
CA THR A 113 -6.61 -29.36 -7.71
C THR A 113 -6.17 -30.58 -8.52
N GLN A 114 -5.50 -30.36 -9.65
CA GLN A 114 -4.95 -31.43 -10.48
C GLN A 114 -3.94 -32.28 -9.70
N SER A 115 -3.05 -31.65 -8.92
CA SER A 115 -2.09 -32.38 -8.08
C SER A 115 -2.78 -33.23 -7.00
N ARG A 116 -3.87 -32.72 -6.41
CA ARG A 116 -4.69 -33.46 -5.44
C ARG A 116 -5.35 -34.68 -6.08
N GLU A 117 -5.94 -34.52 -7.27
CA GLU A 117 -6.54 -35.63 -8.02
C GLU A 117 -5.50 -36.70 -8.38
N GLN A 118 -4.32 -36.28 -8.85
CA GLN A 118 -3.23 -37.19 -9.17
C GLN A 118 -2.71 -37.94 -7.94
N SER A 119 -2.60 -37.26 -6.80
CA SER A 119 -2.25 -37.88 -5.52
C SER A 119 -3.29 -38.92 -5.10
N GLN A 120 -4.59 -38.57 -5.16
CA GLN A 120 -5.67 -39.52 -4.84
C GLN A 120 -5.68 -40.72 -5.78
N ALA A 121 -5.46 -40.51 -7.08
CA ALA A 121 -5.36 -41.59 -8.05
C ALA A 121 -4.13 -42.49 -7.80
N ALA A 122 -3.00 -41.90 -7.39
CA ALA A 122 -1.80 -42.64 -7.00
C ALA A 122 -2.04 -43.45 -5.73
N GLU A 123 -2.75 -42.91 -4.74
CA GLU A 123 -3.13 -43.60 -3.52
C GLU A 123 -4.08 -44.77 -3.78
N GLN A 124 -5.11 -44.56 -4.63
CA GLN A 124 -6.01 -45.63 -5.06
C GLN A 124 -5.25 -46.74 -5.79
N ARG A 125 -4.34 -46.38 -6.70
CA ARG A 125 -3.47 -47.35 -7.38
C ARG A 125 -2.60 -48.11 -6.38
N ALA A 126 -1.96 -47.43 -5.44
CA ALA A 126 -1.16 -48.07 -4.40
C ALA A 126 -1.99 -49.02 -3.52
N ALA A 127 -3.22 -48.64 -3.15
CA ALA A 127 -4.13 -49.49 -2.39
C ALA A 127 -4.58 -50.73 -3.19
N GLN A 128 -4.83 -50.58 -4.49
CA GLN A 128 -5.12 -51.70 -5.39
C GLN A 128 -3.92 -52.64 -5.52
N THR A 129 -2.73 -52.09 -5.76
CA THR A 129 -1.48 -52.86 -5.80
C THR A 129 -1.24 -53.57 -4.47
N TYR A 130 -1.45 -52.93 -3.33
CA TYR A 130 -1.31 -53.59 -2.03
C TYR A 130 -2.30 -54.76 -1.84
N ARG A 131 -3.53 -54.63 -2.36
CA ARG A 131 -4.53 -55.70 -2.30
C ARG A 131 -4.19 -56.88 -3.20
N SER A 132 -3.65 -56.64 -4.40
CA SER A 132 -3.38 -57.66 -5.41
C SER A 132 -1.95 -58.21 -5.39
N ALA A 133 -1.00 -57.50 -4.77
CA ALA A 133 0.40 -57.89 -4.76
C ALA A 133 0.65 -59.14 -3.90
N PRO A 134 1.56 -60.03 -4.34
CA PRO A 134 2.07 -61.10 -3.50
C PRO A 134 2.66 -60.52 -2.21
N LYS A 135 2.10 -60.90 -1.06
CA LYS A 135 2.57 -60.41 0.24
C LYS A 135 3.81 -61.21 0.63
N GLY A 136 4.96 -60.54 0.70
CA GLY A 136 6.21 -61.09 1.23
C GLY A 136 6.41 -60.74 2.70
N THR A 137 7.18 -61.55 3.42
CA THR A 137 7.66 -61.21 4.76
C THR A 137 8.99 -60.49 4.64
N LEU A 138 9.04 -59.21 5.05
CA LEU A 138 10.31 -58.50 5.21
C LEU A 138 10.86 -58.81 6.61
N SER A 139 11.93 -59.58 6.70
CA SER A 139 12.62 -59.91 7.95
C SER A 139 13.87 -59.06 8.11
N GLY A 140 13.96 -58.29 9.20
CA GLY A 140 15.08 -57.39 9.48
C GLY A 140 14.97 -56.77 10.88
N GLN A 141 16.03 -56.11 11.34
CA GLN A 141 16.02 -55.36 12.60
C GLN A 141 15.79 -53.87 12.30
N VAL A 142 14.77 -53.26 12.93
CA VAL A 142 14.50 -51.82 12.80
C VAL A 142 15.12 -51.08 13.98
N PHE A 143 16.00 -50.12 13.68
CA PHE A 143 16.59 -49.21 14.66
C PHE A 143 16.00 -47.83 14.48
N VAL A 144 15.59 -47.18 15.58
CA VAL A 144 15.21 -45.77 15.57
C VAL A 144 16.31 -44.97 16.24
N SER A 145 16.86 -44.00 15.51
CA SER A 145 17.90 -43.11 16.01
C SER A 145 17.27 -41.98 16.82
N ALA A 146 17.48 -41.96 18.13
CA ALA A 146 17.08 -40.83 18.97
C ALA A 146 18.16 -39.75 18.99
N ARG A 147 17.78 -38.52 19.36
CA ARG A 147 18.63 -37.30 19.38
C ARG A 147 19.88 -37.39 20.28
N GLY A 148 20.10 -38.52 20.98
CA GLY A 148 21.20 -38.76 21.92
C GLY A 148 22.21 -39.84 21.53
N ARG A 149 22.25 -40.32 20.28
CA ARG A 149 23.09 -41.48 19.82
C ARG A 149 22.71 -42.84 20.41
N GLU A 150 21.68 -42.94 21.24
CA GLU A 150 21.07 -44.22 21.58
C GLU A 150 20.10 -44.66 20.47
N ASN A 151 20.34 -45.85 19.95
CA ASN A 151 19.42 -46.53 19.05
C ASN A 151 18.67 -47.59 19.86
N PHE A 152 17.34 -47.53 19.88
CA PHE A 152 16.53 -48.61 20.44
C PHE A 152 16.05 -49.53 19.32
N LYS A 153 16.21 -50.84 19.56
CA LYS A 153 15.73 -51.88 18.66
C LYS A 153 14.21 -51.99 18.86
N LEU A 154 13.46 -51.65 17.83
CA LEU A 154 12.06 -52.02 17.76
C LEU A 154 12.00 -53.54 17.53
N GLY A 155 11.20 -54.25 18.33
CA GLY A 155 11.03 -55.71 18.24
C GLY A 155 10.39 -56.16 16.93
N ALA A 156 9.61 -57.24 16.96
CA ALA A 156 8.80 -57.60 15.79
C ALA A 156 7.73 -56.52 15.58
N VAL A 157 7.88 -55.71 14.53
CA VAL A 157 6.95 -54.63 14.18
C VAL A 157 6.43 -54.86 12.75
N GLN A 158 5.11 -54.87 12.60
CA GLN A 158 4.48 -54.76 11.27
C GLN A 158 4.61 -53.31 10.79
N GLY A 159 5.33 -53.10 9.70
CA GLY A 159 5.40 -51.82 9.00
C GLY A 159 4.74 -51.93 7.63
N THR A 160 3.87 -50.98 7.30
CA THR A 160 3.37 -50.78 5.93
C THR A 160 4.33 -49.86 5.18
N LEU A 161 4.84 -50.33 4.03
CA LEU A 161 5.52 -49.48 3.05
C LEU A 161 4.45 -48.76 2.23
N PHE A 162 4.30 -47.46 2.44
CA PHE A 162 3.43 -46.61 1.62
C PHE A 162 4.17 -46.18 0.36
N GLY A 163 3.48 -46.16 -0.78
CA GLY A 163 4.01 -45.55 -2.00
C GLY A 163 4.22 -44.06 -1.75
N ARG A 164 5.47 -43.59 -1.88
CA ARG A 164 5.82 -42.19 -1.64
C ARG A 164 5.29 -41.27 -2.73
N ASP A 165 5.01 -41.82 -3.90
CA ASP A 165 4.61 -41.13 -5.13
C ASP A 165 3.41 -40.19 -4.93
N ALA A 166 2.37 -40.62 -4.21
CA ALA A 166 1.19 -39.79 -3.94
C ALA A 166 1.56 -38.55 -3.11
N MET A 167 2.38 -38.75 -2.07
CA MET A 167 2.86 -37.65 -1.22
C MET A 167 3.75 -36.69 -2.00
N ASP A 168 4.66 -37.21 -2.83
CA ASP A 168 5.57 -36.38 -3.63
C ASP A 168 4.80 -35.51 -4.64
N ILE A 169 3.76 -36.06 -5.29
CA ILE A 169 2.89 -35.32 -6.22
C ILE A 169 2.14 -34.20 -5.48
N LEU A 170 1.51 -34.51 -4.35
CA LEU A 170 0.75 -33.51 -3.59
C LEU A 170 1.66 -32.41 -3.05
N LEU A 171 2.83 -32.78 -2.52
CA LEU A 171 3.79 -31.84 -1.96
C LEU A 171 4.34 -30.88 -3.03
N ALA A 172 4.59 -31.38 -4.25
CA ALA A 172 5.00 -30.54 -5.37
C ALA A 172 3.92 -29.52 -5.76
N GLY A 173 2.66 -29.94 -5.83
CA GLY A 173 1.52 -29.06 -6.12
C GLY A 173 1.32 -27.98 -5.04
N LEU A 174 1.33 -28.39 -3.77
CA LEU A 174 1.25 -27.50 -2.61
C LEU A 174 2.38 -26.47 -2.61
N LYS A 175 3.61 -26.91 -2.87
CA LYS A 175 4.76 -26.00 -2.97
C LYS A 175 4.58 -24.95 -4.06
N ARG A 176 4.17 -25.37 -5.27
CA ARG A 176 3.97 -24.45 -6.39
C ARG A 176 2.88 -23.43 -6.11
N TYR A 177 1.77 -23.86 -5.49
CA TYR A 177 0.70 -22.98 -5.06
C TYR A 177 1.21 -21.91 -4.08
N ALA A 178 1.97 -22.32 -3.06
CA ALA A 178 2.53 -21.39 -2.09
C ALA A 178 3.55 -20.42 -2.70
N ASP A 179 4.40 -20.89 -3.61
CA ASP A 179 5.37 -20.03 -4.30
C ASP A 179 4.66 -18.91 -5.09
N ILE A 180 3.53 -19.21 -5.75
CA ILE A 180 2.71 -18.21 -6.46
C ILE A 180 2.07 -17.20 -5.50
N LYS A 181 1.48 -17.66 -4.39
CA LYS A 181 0.87 -16.78 -3.39
C LYS A 181 1.91 -15.87 -2.71
N ILE A 182 3.09 -16.41 -2.40
CA ILE A 182 4.23 -15.63 -1.90
C ILE A 182 4.62 -14.53 -2.88
N GLN A 183 4.73 -14.86 -4.18
CA GLN A 183 5.06 -13.87 -5.21
C GLN A 183 4.02 -12.75 -5.30
N GLN A 184 2.73 -13.09 -5.22
CA GLN A 184 1.63 -12.12 -5.24
C GLN A 184 1.63 -11.18 -4.02
N LEU A 185 2.02 -11.68 -2.84
CA LEU A 185 2.03 -10.90 -1.60
C LEU A 185 3.27 -10.01 -1.42
N ASN A 186 4.39 -10.32 -2.09
CA ASN A 186 5.64 -9.55 -1.93
C ASN A 186 5.54 -8.09 -2.39
N GLY A 187 4.81 -7.81 -3.48
CA GLY A 187 4.57 -6.45 -3.96
C GLY A 187 3.77 -5.60 -2.96
N PRO A 188 2.55 -6.04 -2.58
CA PRO A 188 1.74 -5.41 -1.54
C PRO A 188 2.49 -5.21 -0.21
N LEU A 189 3.30 -6.19 0.21
CA LEU A 189 4.11 -6.07 1.43
C LEU A 189 5.09 -4.88 1.36
N GLY A 190 5.78 -4.73 0.22
CA GLY A 190 6.71 -3.62 0.00
C GLY A 190 6.01 -2.25 0.05
N VAL A 191 4.84 -2.14 -0.57
CA VAL A 191 4.01 -0.92 -0.52
C VAL A 191 3.54 -0.63 0.90
N ALA A 192 3.01 -1.63 1.60
CA ALA A 192 2.55 -1.48 2.99
C ALA A 192 3.71 -1.08 3.93
N GLN A 193 4.90 -1.63 3.72
CA GLN A 193 6.10 -1.26 4.47
C GLN A 193 6.51 0.21 4.23
N ALA A 194 6.46 0.65 2.97
CA ALA A 194 6.75 2.05 2.62
C ALA A 194 5.73 3.00 3.25
N ASN A 195 4.43 2.65 3.20
CA ASN A 195 3.36 3.41 3.81
C ASN A 195 3.49 3.50 5.34
N LEU A 196 3.84 2.39 6.00
CA LEU A 196 4.11 2.38 7.43
C LEU A 196 5.26 3.33 7.79
N LYS A 197 6.38 3.26 7.06
CA LYS A 197 7.53 4.14 7.28
C LYS A 197 7.17 5.62 7.09
N GLN A 198 6.36 5.93 6.08
CA GLN A 198 5.88 7.30 5.85
C GLN A 198 4.96 7.76 6.99
N ALA A 199 4.05 6.91 7.45
CA ALA A 199 3.14 7.23 8.55
C ALA A 199 3.88 7.42 9.88
N GLU A 200 4.94 6.64 10.15
CA GLU A 200 5.83 6.82 11.29
C GLU A 200 6.52 8.20 11.26
N ALA A 201 7.06 8.59 10.10
CA ALA A 201 7.66 9.91 9.92
C ALA A 201 6.65 11.04 10.12
N ASN A 202 5.43 10.88 9.61
CA ASN A 202 4.34 11.84 9.78
C ASN A 202 3.91 11.97 11.26
N GLU A 203 3.78 10.85 11.98
CA GLU A 203 3.47 10.88 13.42
C GLU A 203 4.58 11.59 14.21
N GLN A 204 5.84 11.32 13.91
CA GLN A 204 6.97 11.98 14.57
C GLN A 204 6.99 13.50 14.29
N ALA A 205 6.71 13.90 13.05
CA ALA A 205 6.58 15.31 12.70
C ALA A 205 5.41 15.98 13.45
N ALA A 206 4.25 15.32 13.51
CA ALA A 206 3.07 15.84 14.20
C ALA A 206 3.29 15.98 15.72
N ARG A 207 3.97 15.02 16.35
CA ARG A 207 4.38 15.11 17.77
C ARG A 207 5.33 16.28 18.03
N THR A 208 6.28 16.50 17.12
CA THR A 208 7.21 17.63 17.21
C THR A 208 6.47 18.96 17.07
N ALA A 209 5.50 19.03 16.16
CA ALA A 209 4.63 20.18 15.99
C ALA A 209 3.76 20.43 17.23
N GLU A 210 3.20 19.39 17.84
CA GLU A 210 2.43 19.49 19.09
C GLU A 210 3.29 20.04 20.23
N GLN A 211 4.53 19.55 20.39
CA GLN A 211 5.42 20.04 21.42
C GLN A 211 5.84 21.50 21.18
N THR A 212 6.04 21.88 19.92
CA THR A 212 6.32 23.26 19.53
C THR A 212 5.13 24.17 19.83
N ALA A 213 3.91 23.73 19.50
CA ALA A 213 2.67 24.45 19.78
C ALA A 213 2.44 24.58 21.29
N PHE A 214 2.76 23.55 22.08
CA PHE A 214 2.71 23.61 23.53
C PHE A 214 3.66 24.68 24.09
N ASN A 215 4.92 24.67 23.66
CA ASN A 215 5.89 25.69 24.09
C ASN A 215 5.45 27.11 23.68
N ALA A 216 4.94 27.28 22.47
CA ALA A 216 4.40 28.56 21.99
C ALA A 216 3.17 29.01 22.81
N SER A 217 2.31 28.07 23.21
CA SER A 217 1.15 28.36 24.05
C SER A 217 1.52 28.95 25.41
N LEU A 218 2.64 28.50 26.00
CA LEU A 218 3.13 29.03 27.28
C LEU A 218 3.51 30.51 27.16
N ASN A 219 4.15 30.90 26.05
CA ASN A 219 4.50 32.30 25.78
C ASN A 219 3.25 33.17 25.58
N LEU A 220 2.26 32.69 24.82
CA LEU A 220 1.00 33.40 24.58
C LEU A 220 0.15 33.56 25.84
N ILE A 221 0.19 32.59 26.74
CA ILE A 221 -0.44 32.67 28.07
C ILE A 221 0.24 33.78 28.89
N GLY A 222 1.57 33.89 28.84
CA GLY A 222 2.32 34.96 29.49
C GLY A 222 2.01 36.36 28.95
N SER A 223 1.55 36.47 27.71
CA SER A 223 1.15 37.74 27.08
C SER A 223 -0.36 38.04 27.14
N GLY A 224 -1.15 37.23 27.86
CA GLY A 224 -2.61 37.42 28.03
C GLY A 224 -3.49 36.88 26.88
N ASN A 225 -2.92 36.26 25.85
CA ASN A 225 -3.63 35.74 24.67
C ASN A 225 -4.07 34.28 24.86
N HIS A 226 -4.80 33.98 25.94
CA HIS A 226 -5.17 32.61 26.33
C HIS A 226 -6.02 31.86 25.29
N ALA A 227 -6.92 32.56 24.57
CA ALA A 227 -7.81 31.93 23.60
C ALA A 227 -7.08 31.42 22.36
N GLU A 228 -6.09 32.17 21.88
CA GLU A 228 -5.26 31.81 20.72
C GLU A 228 -4.32 30.64 21.08
N ALA A 229 -3.71 30.72 22.27
CA ALA A 229 -2.88 29.64 22.82
C ALA A 229 -3.62 28.30 22.87
N ARG A 230 -4.88 28.32 23.33
CA ARG A 230 -5.72 27.11 23.42
C ARG A 230 -6.09 26.55 22.04
N ARG A 231 -6.51 27.41 21.11
CA ARG A 231 -6.87 26.98 19.75
C ARG A 231 -5.69 26.36 19.01
N ALA A 232 -4.51 26.98 19.05
CA ALA A 232 -3.32 26.47 18.38
C ALA A 232 -2.90 25.10 18.93
N LEU A 233 -2.93 24.93 20.27
CA LEU A 233 -2.61 23.67 20.92
C LEU A 233 -3.65 22.58 20.61
N ASP A 234 -4.94 22.91 20.58
CA ASP A 234 -6.01 21.96 20.26
C ASP A 234 -5.91 21.45 18.82
N VAL A 235 -5.57 22.32 17.86
CA VAL A 235 -5.33 21.94 16.45
C VAL A 235 -4.12 20.99 16.34
N ALA A 236 -3.00 21.33 16.98
CA ALA A 236 -1.80 20.50 16.92
C ALA A 236 -2.02 19.12 17.57
N ARG A 237 -2.78 19.06 18.67
CA ARG A 237 -3.24 17.82 19.30
C ARG A 237 -4.11 16.98 18.38
N ALA A 238 -5.05 17.60 17.68
CA ALA A 238 -5.91 16.89 16.74
C ALA A 238 -5.08 16.27 15.60
N GLN A 239 -4.15 17.04 15.03
CA GLN A 239 -3.23 16.55 13.98
C GLN A 239 -2.34 15.41 14.49
N SER A 240 -1.81 15.49 15.71
CA SER A 240 -1.02 14.37 16.27
C SER A 240 -1.86 13.12 16.51
N ARG A 241 -3.14 13.25 16.86
CA ARG A 241 -4.05 12.09 17.00
C ARG A 241 -4.32 11.43 15.65
N GLU A 242 -4.66 12.24 14.64
CA GLU A 242 -4.92 11.76 13.28
C GLU A 242 -3.69 11.05 12.69
N ALA A 243 -2.49 11.62 12.86
CA ALA A 243 -1.25 11.00 12.39
C ALA A 243 -0.97 9.65 13.08
N ARG A 244 -1.29 9.52 14.37
CA ARG A 244 -1.16 8.27 15.12
C ARG A 244 -2.17 7.21 14.67
N GLU A 245 -3.40 7.62 14.37
CA GLU A 245 -4.42 6.72 13.81
C GLU A 245 -4.01 6.22 12.43
N ALA A 246 -3.50 7.11 11.57
CA ALA A 246 -2.95 6.75 10.26
C ALA A 246 -1.78 5.75 10.37
N ARG A 247 -0.84 5.96 11.31
CA ARG A 247 0.25 5.00 11.55
C ARG A 247 -0.28 3.64 12.01
N ARG A 248 -1.25 3.60 12.92
CA ARG A 248 -1.87 2.34 13.37
C ARG A 248 -2.56 1.61 12.23
N ALA A 249 -3.28 2.32 11.36
CA ALA A 249 -3.89 1.72 10.19
C ALA A 249 -2.84 1.10 9.24
N ALA A 250 -1.75 1.82 8.97
CA ALA A 250 -0.65 1.31 8.14
C ALA A 250 0.06 0.10 8.79
N GLU A 251 0.23 0.11 10.12
CA GLU A 251 0.83 -0.99 10.87
C GLU A 251 -0.03 -2.26 10.82
N ASN A 252 -1.36 -2.10 10.94
CA ASN A 252 -2.30 -3.21 10.82
C ASN A 252 -2.23 -3.82 9.41
N GLN A 253 -2.27 -2.99 8.36
CA GLN A 253 -2.19 -3.45 6.97
C GLN A 253 -0.88 -4.20 6.69
N TYR A 254 0.25 -3.66 7.15
CA TYR A 254 1.55 -4.32 7.02
C TYR A 254 1.57 -5.67 7.76
N SER A 255 1.02 -5.71 8.98
CA SER A 255 0.99 -6.90 9.81
C SER A 255 0.10 -8.01 9.24
N GLU A 256 -1.03 -7.65 8.63
CA GLU A 256 -1.95 -8.57 7.97
C GLU A 256 -1.27 -9.27 6.80
N ILE A 257 -0.70 -8.51 5.86
CA ILE A 257 0.02 -9.05 4.69
C ILE A 257 1.21 -9.90 5.14
N LYS A 258 1.95 -9.44 6.15
CA LYS A 258 3.07 -10.20 6.71
C LYS A 258 2.62 -11.52 7.37
N GLY A 259 1.47 -11.51 8.04
CA GLY A 259 0.88 -12.70 8.65
C GLY A 259 0.47 -13.73 7.60
N GLU A 260 -0.16 -13.27 6.52
CA GLU A 260 -0.53 -14.12 5.38
C GLU A 260 0.70 -14.72 4.70
N LEU A 261 1.76 -13.93 4.50
CA LEU A 261 3.02 -14.42 3.94
C LEU A 261 3.67 -15.48 4.86
N ALA A 262 3.61 -15.27 6.17
CA ALA A 262 4.15 -16.22 7.15
C ALA A 262 3.41 -17.57 7.12
N PHE A 263 2.10 -17.57 6.86
CA PHE A 263 1.32 -18.80 6.67
C PHE A 263 1.89 -19.64 5.52
N TYR A 264 2.13 -19.04 4.35
CA TYR A 264 2.71 -19.76 3.22
C TYR A 264 4.16 -20.19 3.42
N TYR A 265 4.99 -19.40 4.11
CA TYR A 265 6.35 -19.83 4.46
C TYR A 265 6.41 -20.96 5.50
N SER A 266 5.42 -21.05 6.38
CA SER A 266 5.39 -22.07 7.42
C SER A 266 5.04 -23.47 6.91
N GLY A 267 4.41 -23.57 5.72
CA GLY A 267 3.90 -24.85 5.22
C GLY A 267 2.70 -25.37 6.01
N ALA A 268 1.98 -24.52 6.74
CA ALA A 268 0.86 -24.91 7.61
C ALA A 268 -0.47 -25.20 6.85
N PHE A 269 -0.42 -25.33 5.53
CA PHE A 269 -1.57 -25.50 4.63
C PHE A 269 -1.66 -26.91 4.02
#